data_AF-A0A660NKV7-F1
#
_entry.id   AF-A0A660NKV7-F1
#
_cell.length_a   1.000
_cell.length_b   1.000
_cell.length_c   1.000
_cell.angle_alpha   90.00
_cell.angle_beta   90.00
_cell.angle_gamma   90.00
#
_symmetry.space_group_name_H-M   'P 1'
#
loop_
_entity.id
_entity.type
_entity.pdbx_description
1 polymer ?
#
loop_
_entity_poly.entity_id
_entity_poly.type
_entity_poly.pdbx_seq_one_letter_code
_entity_poly.pdbx_strand_id
1 'polypeptide(L)' 'MNTPAPFSQVLRAECQKDWQAAIQHRFVDEIFAGTLASEHLRHYLVQDYQFVDRFVALLGAAIASADQYAARVRFSQFA' A
#
# COMPACT_ATOMS: atom_id res chain seq x y z
N MET A 1 -1.57 29.46 -16.76
CA MET A 1 -2.75 28.64 -16.43
C MET A 1 -2.27 27.55 -15.47
N ASN A 2 -2.80 27.51 -14.23
CA ASN A 2 -2.45 26.44 -13.28
C ASN A 2 -3.16 25.15 -13.70
N THR A 3 -2.40 24.10 -14.02
CA THR A 3 -2.95 22.76 -14.21
C THR A 3 -3.54 22.28 -12.87
N PRO A 4 -4.79 21.79 -12.83
CA PRO A 4 -5.34 21.21 -11.61
C PRO A 4 -4.47 20.04 -11.15
N ALA A 5 -4.38 19.85 -9.82
CA ALA A 5 -3.62 18.75 -9.26
C ALA A 5 -4.11 17.40 -9.83
N PRO A 6 -3.21 16.44 -10.10
CA PRO A 6 -3.59 15.08 -10.48
C PRO A 6 -4.61 14.50 -9.50
N PHE A 7 -5.57 13.72 -10.00
CA PHE A 7 -6.63 13.14 -9.16
C PHE A 7 -6.10 12.32 -7.98
N SER A 8 -4.96 11.62 -8.15
CA SER A 8 -4.29 10.90 -7.06
C SER A 8 -3.82 11.80 -5.92
N GLN A 9 -3.46 13.06 -6.19
CA GLN A 9 -3.10 14.03 -5.15
C GLN A 9 -4.33 14.53 -4.40
N VAL A 10 -5.47 14.66 -5.09
CA VAL A 10 -6.76 15.00 -4.46
C VAL A 10 -7.15 13.91 -3.47
N LEU A 11 -7.16 12.64 -3.90
CA LEU A 11 -7.46 11.50 -3.02
C LEU A 11 -6.50 11.41 -1.83
N ARG A 12 -5.20 11.66 -2.05
CA ARG A 12 -4.22 11.68 -0.96
C ARG A 12 -4.50 12.79 0.05
N ALA A 13 -4.91 13.98 -0.42
CA ALA A 13 -5.24 15.09 0.46
C ALA A 13 -6.50 14.80 1.29
N GLU A 14 -7.50 14.13 0.71
CA GLU A 14 -8.71 13.70 1.42
C GLU A 14 -8.41 12.68 2.53
N CYS A 15 -7.44 11.77 2.31
CA CYS A 15 -7.02 10.78 3.29
C CYS A 15 -5.86 11.25 4.20
N GLN A 16 -5.58 12.55 4.28
CA GLN A 16 -4.36 13.05 4.94
C GLN A 16 -4.26 12.61 6.39
N LYS A 17 -5.37 12.63 7.14
CA LYS A 17 -5.37 12.32 8.58
C LYS A 17 -4.90 10.89 8.82
N ASP A 18 -5.48 9.94 8.10
CA ASP A 18 -5.15 8.53 8.23
C ASP A 18 -3.75 8.24 7.69
N TRP A 19 -3.35 8.93 6.61
CA TRP A 19 -1.98 8.87 6.10
C TRP A 19 -0.97 9.26 7.18
N GLN A 20 -1.17 10.40 7.88
CA GLN A 20 -0.27 10.83 8.93
C GLN A 20 -0.27 9.86 10.12
N ALA A 21 -1.44 9.41 10.55
CA ALA A 21 -1.54 8.43 11.63
C ALA A 21 -0.79 7.13 11.30
N ALA A 22 -0.83 6.68 10.04
CA ALA A 22 -0.11 5.49 9.60
C ALA A 22 1.41 5.70 9.58
N ILE A 23 1.90 6.80 8.99
CA ILE A 23 3.35 7.01 8.85
C ILE A 23 4.03 7.49 10.14
N GLN A 24 3.27 8.00 11.11
CA GLN A 24 3.75 8.42 12.44
C GLN A 24 3.32 7.45 13.55
N HIS A 25 2.89 6.23 13.19
CA HIS A 25 2.45 5.25 14.17
C HIS A 25 3.65 4.76 15.00
N ARG A 26 3.47 4.56 16.32
CA ARG A 26 4.50 4.04 17.24
C ARG A 26 5.24 2.82 16.70
N PHE A 27 4.53 1.93 16.01
CA PHE A 27 5.10 0.74 15.37
C PHE A 27 6.23 1.08 14.38
N VAL A 28 6.06 2.12 13.56
CA VAL A 28 7.06 2.57 12.59
C VAL A 28 8.29 3.10 13.33
N ASP A 29 8.08 3.97 14.32
CA ASP A 29 9.17 4.54 15.14
C ASP A 29 9.98 3.44 15.85
N GLU A 30 9.30 2.46 16.46
CA GLU A 30 9.94 1.34 17.18
C GLU A 30 10.69 0.39 16.23
N ILE A 31 10.24 0.21 14.97
CA ILE A 31 10.99 -0.53 13.96
C ILE A 31 12.31 0.18 13.66
N PHE A 32 12.26 1.49 13.35
CA PHE A 32 13.46 2.24 13.00
C PHE A 32 14.43 2.39 14.18
N ALA A 33 13.92 2.48 15.40
CA ALA A 33 14.73 2.51 16.61
C ALA A 33 15.31 1.13 16.98
N GLY A 34 14.83 0.04 16.38
CA GLY A 34 15.21 -1.32 16.75
C GLY A 34 14.70 -1.76 18.13
N THR A 35 13.66 -1.10 18.65
CA THR A 35 13.10 -1.32 19.98
C THR A 35 11.76 -2.06 19.96
N LEU A 36 11.22 -2.36 18.78
CA LEU A 36 9.95 -3.08 18.63
C LEU A 36 10.02 -4.47 19.28
N ALA A 37 9.08 -4.74 20.18
CA ALA A 37 8.94 -6.06 20.79
C ALA A 37 8.68 -7.14 19.72
N SER A 38 9.38 -8.28 19.81
CA SER A 38 9.28 -9.36 18.82
C SER A 38 7.85 -9.91 18.68
N GLU A 39 7.04 -9.86 19.74
CA GLU A 39 5.63 -10.26 19.66
C GLU A 39 4.81 -9.35 18.75
N HIS A 40 5.03 -8.03 18.79
CA HIS A 40 4.32 -7.08 17.92
C HIS A 40 4.70 -7.28 16.46
N LEU A 41 6.00 -7.48 16.18
CA LEU A 41 6.46 -7.79 14.82
C LEU A 41 5.88 -9.11 14.32
N ARG A 42 5.84 -10.15 15.17
CA ARG A 42 5.23 -11.44 14.81
C ARG A 42 3.75 -11.28 14.45
N HIS A 43 2.97 -10.58 15.27
CA HIS A 43 1.54 -10.38 14.98
C HIS A 43 1.35 -9.60 13.69
N TYR A 44 2.15 -8.55 13.46
CA TYR A 44 2.14 -7.81 12.20
C TYR A 44 2.40 -8.74 10.99
N LEU A 45 3.47 -9.54 11.03
CA LEU A 45 3.84 -10.42 9.91
C LEU A 45 2.80 -11.50 9.62
N VAL A 46 2.15 -12.06 10.65
CA VAL A 46 1.07 -13.03 10.44
C VAL A 46 -0.11 -12.38 9.72
N GLN A 47 -0.50 -11.16 10.12
CA GLN A 47 -1.59 -10.44 9.48
C GLN A 47 -1.22 -10.01 8.05
N ASP A 48 0.00 -9.52 7.85
CA ASP A 48 0.51 -9.10 6.54
C ASP A 48 0.55 -10.29 5.56
N TYR A 49 0.95 -11.48 6.04
CA TYR A 49 0.93 -12.68 5.20
C TYR A 49 -0.49 -13.08 4.76
N GLN A 50 -1.50 -12.92 5.62
CA GLN A 50 -2.90 -13.17 5.25
C GLN A 50 -3.42 -12.17 4.20
N PHE A 51 -2.83 -10.98 4.13
CA PHE A 51 -3.15 -9.98 3.11
C PHE A 51 -2.57 -10.35 1.74
N VAL A 52 -1.39 -10.97 1.68
CA VAL A 52 -0.67 -11.28 0.43
C VAL A 52 -1.51 -12.08 -0.56
N ASP A 53 -2.19 -13.13 -0.11
CA ASP A 53 -3.00 -13.98 -1.02
C ASP A 53 -4.10 -13.17 -1.74
N ARG A 54 -4.82 -12.34 -0.97
CA ARG A 54 -5.85 -11.45 -1.52
C ARG A 54 -5.26 -10.36 -2.40
N PHE A 55 -4.07 -9.87 -2.07
CA PHE A 55 -3.37 -8.88 -2.86
C PHE A 55 -2.93 -9.41 -4.23
N VAL A 56 -2.42 -10.65 -4.29
CA VAL A 56 -2.08 -11.31 -5.56
C VAL A 56 -3.33 -11.52 -6.42
N ALA A 57 -4.44 -11.96 -5.81
CA ALA A 57 -5.72 -12.09 -6.51
C ALA A 57 -6.21 -10.75 -7.10
N LEU A 58 -6.03 -9.64 -6.35
CA LEU A 58 -6.34 -8.29 -6.83
C LEU A 58 -5.47 -7.88 -8.02
N LEU A 59 -4.17 -8.20 -8.01
CA LEU A 59 -3.28 -7.94 -9.15
C LEU A 59 -3.74 -8.72 -10.40
N GLY A 60 -4.11 -9.99 -10.23
CA GLY A 60 -4.68 -10.80 -11.31
C GLY A 60 -5.95 -10.18 -11.89
N ALA A 61 -6.86 -9.71 -11.04
CA ALA A 61 -8.06 -9.00 -11.46
C ALA A 61 -7.73 -7.71 -12.24
N ALA A 62 -6.75 -6.93 -11.77
CA ALA A 62 -6.32 -5.70 -12.44
C ALA A 62 -5.72 -5.96 -13.83
N ILE A 63 -4.94 -7.05 -13.99
CA ILE A 63 -4.42 -7.48 -15.31
C ILE A 63 -5.59 -7.85 -16.24
N ALA A 64 -6.54 -8.64 -15.74
CA ALA A 64 -7.69 -9.10 -16.52
C ALA A 64 -8.61 -7.94 -16.96
N SER A 65 -8.79 -6.93 -16.10
CA SER A 65 -9.69 -5.80 -16.37
C SER A 65 -9.05 -4.62 -17.09
N ALA A 66 -7.70 -4.54 -17.16
CA ALA A 66 -7.02 -3.42 -17.79
C ALA A 66 -7.37 -3.32 -19.29
N ASP A 67 -7.75 -2.13 -19.72
CA ASP A 67 -8.11 -1.78 -21.10
C ASP A 67 -6.87 -1.45 -21.96
N GLN A 68 -5.72 -1.21 -21.32
CA GLN A 68 -4.47 -0.85 -21.99
C GLN A 68 -3.40 -1.94 -21.85
N TYR A 69 -2.78 -2.30 -22.98
CA TYR A 69 -1.70 -3.30 -23.00
C TYR A 69 -0.51 -2.92 -22.11
N ALA A 70 -0.09 -1.65 -22.13
CA ALA A 70 1.01 -1.17 -21.30
C ALA A 70 0.72 -1.32 -19.79
N ALA A 71 -0.55 -1.15 -19.37
CA ALA A 71 -0.97 -1.35 -18.00
C ALA A 71 -0.92 -2.84 -17.61
N ARG A 72 -1.37 -3.75 -18.50
CA ARG A 72 -1.27 -5.20 -18.28
C ARG A 72 0.18 -5.65 -18.05
N VAL A 73 1.09 -5.20 -18.92
CA VAL A 73 2.53 -5.51 -18.79
C VAL A 73 3.11 -4.97 -17.49
N ARG A 74 2.70 -3.76 -17.07
CA ARG A 74 3.14 -3.19 -15.80
C ARG A 74 2.67 -4.03 -14.61
N PHE A 75 1.40 -4.43 -14.57
CA PHE A 75 0.88 -5.23 -13.46
C PHE A 75 1.47 -6.64 -13.41
N SER A 76 1.74 -7.27 -14.57
CA SER A 76 2.32 -8.61 -14.62
C SER A 76 3.76 -8.71 -14.11
N GLN A 77 4.46 -7.59 -13.91
CA GLN A 77 5.80 -7.58 -13.31
C GLN A 77 5.80 -7.90 -11.81
N PHE A 78 4.62 -7.84 -11.17
CA PHE A 78 4.43 -8.03 -9.73
C PHE A 78 3.62 -9.29 -9.40
N ALA A 79 3.25 -10.07 -10.43
CA ALA A 79 2.45 -11.29 -10.32
C ALA A 79 3.30 -12.54 -10.57
#